data_AF-A0A3R6RFH9-F1
#
_entry.id   AF-A0A3R6RFH9-F1
#
_cell.length_a   1.000
_cell.length_b   1.000
_cell.length_c   1.000
_cell.angle_alpha   90.00
_cell.angle_beta   90.00
_cell.angle_gamma   90.00
#
_symmetry.space_group_name_H-M   'P 1'
#
loop_
_entity.id
_entity.type
_entity.pdbx_description
1 polymer ?
#
loop_
_entity_poly.entity_id
_entity_poly.type
_entity_poly.pdbx_seq_one_letter_code
_entity_poly.pdbx_strand_id
1 'polypeptide(L)'
;MEHTNIIKKTIDYIENNLDSQLNLDTIAKEAGYSKFHLNRMFLECVGCTIYKYIQMRRLTVAAEKLVYTKKPVIDIAYEANYSSQESFTFAFRRLYGHPPQEYRAINVYTPKFHKFELKGNLIMFYKPAVKCEVIAA
;
A
#
# COMPACT_ATOMS: atom_id res chain seq x y z
N MET A 1 -2.16 -16.76 18.57
CA MET A 1 -2.98 -17.28 17.44
C MET A 1 -4.18 -16.38 17.11
N GLU A 2 -4.76 -15.63 18.05
CA GLU A 2 -5.88 -14.70 17.78
C GLU A 2 -5.53 -13.53 16.84
N HIS A 3 -4.36 -12.93 17.04
CA HIS A 3 -3.94 -11.69 16.36
C HIS A 3 -3.83 -11.85 14.84
N THR A 4 -3.39 -13.02 14.37
CA THR A 4 -3.20 -13.29 12.93
C THR A 4 -4.53 -13.25 12.16
N ASN A 5 -5.64 -13.68 12.79
CA ASN A 5 -6.95 -13.66 12.15
C ASN A 5 -7.47 -12.22 11.99
N ILE A 6 -7.23 -11.37 12.99
CA ILE A 6 -7.57 -9.93 12.93
C ILE A 6 -6.78 -9.23 11.83
N ILE A 7 -5.47 -9.48 11.74
CA ILE A 7 -4.65 -8.90 10.67
C ILE A 7 -5.10 -9.38 9.29
N LYS A 8 -5.45 -10.67 9.14
CA LYS A 8 -6.01 -11.18 7.89
C LYS A 8 -7.28 -10.46 7.49
N LYS A 9 -8.26 -10.35 8.40
CA LYS A 9 -9.51 -9.61 8.16
C LYS A 9 -9.24 -8.15 7.82
N THR A 10 -8.27 -7.53 8.47
CA THR A 10 -7.87 -6.14 8.21
C THR A 10 -7.31 -5.99 6.80
N ILE A 11 -6.44 -6.90 6.36
CA ILE A 11 -5.89 -6.91 4.99
C ILE A 11 -7.01 -7.11 3.98
N ASP A 12 -7.89 -8.09 4.19
CA ASP A 12 -9.00 -8.35 3.26
C ASP A 12 -9.96 -7.17 3.17
N TYR A 13 -10.27 -6.52 4.30
CA TYR A 13 -11.06 -5.28 4.30
C TYR A 13 -10.38 -4.17 3.50
N ILE A 14 -9.08 -3.96 3.69
CA ILE A 14 -8.31 -2.96 2.95
C ILE A 14 -8.33 -3.26 1.44
N GLU A 15 -8.03 -4.49 1.04
CA GLU A 15 -7.96 -4.88 -0.38
C GLU A 15 -9.31 -4.72 -1.09
N ASN A 16 -10.42 -5.05 -0.41
CA ASN A 16 -11.77 -4.89 -0.96
C ASN A 16 -12.21 -3.42 -1.06
N ASN A 17 -11.46 -2.49 -0.47
CA ASN A 17 -11.81 -1.07 -0.38
C ASN A 17 -10.66 -0.16 -0.86
N LEU A 18 -9.72 -0.67 -1.67
CA LEU A 18 -8.56 0.12 -2.11
C LEU A 18 -8.96 1.36 -2.91
N ASP A 19 -10.02 1.28 -3.70
CA ASP A 19 -10.50 2.38 -4.55
C ASP A 19 -11.33 3.42 -3.78
N SER A 20 -11.78 3.13 -2.55
CA SER A 20 -12.59 4.04 -1.74
C SER A 20 -11.75 4.84 -0.74
N GLN A 21 -12.32 5.86 -0.11
CA GLN A 21 -11.63 6.58 0.96
C GLN A 21 -11.52 5.69 2.22
N LEU A 22 -10.36 5.07 2.39
CA LEU A 22 -10.00 4.33 3.60
C LEU A 22 -9.51 5.28 4.69
N ASN A 23 -10.28 5.36 5.79
CA ASN A 23 -9.82 6.00 7.02
C ASN A 23 -9.34 4.93 8.01
N LEU A 24 -8.17 5.15 8.59
CA LEU A 24 -7.59 4.32 9.63
C LEU A 24 -8.51 4.17 10.85
N ASP A 25 -9.25 5.22 11.23
CA ASP A 25 -10.21 5.15 12.32
C ASP A 25 -11.36 4.16 12.00
N THR A 26 -11.83 4.13 10.75
CA THR A 26 -12.84 3.16 10.29
C THR A 26 -12.29 1.74 10.31
N ILE A 27 -11.09 1.53 9.77
CA ILE A 27 -10.43 0.21 9.77
C ILE A 27 -10.24 -0.32 11.20
N ALA A 28 -9.82 0.55 12.12
CA ALA A 28 -9.61 0.22 13.52
C ALA A 28 -10.93 -0.14 14.23
N LYS A 29 -11.99 0.62 13.96
CA LYS A 29 -13.33 0.37 14.49
C LYS A 29 -13.89 -0.97 14.00
N GLU A 30 -13.76 -1.29 12.71
CA GLU A 30 -14.17 -2.58 12.14
C GLU A 30 -13.38 -3.75 12.74
N ALA A 31 -12.11 -3.54 13.09
CA ALA A 31 -11.27 -4.55 13.73
C ALA A 31 -11.54 -4.70 15.24
N GLY A 32 -12.24 -3.75 15.88
CA GLY A 32 -12.48 -3.74 17.33
C GLY A 32 -11.29 -3.27 18.17
N TYR A 33 -10.34 -2.54 17.60
CA TYR A 33 -9.13 -2.08 18.28
C TYR A 33 -8.93 -0.57 18.16
N SER A 34 -8.09 -0.01 19.04
CA SER A 34 -7.60 1.35 18.83
C SER A 34 -6.67 1.39 17.61
N LYS A 35 -6.66 2.52 16.89
CA LYS A 35 -5.82 2.72 15.70
C LYS A 35 -4.32 2.52 15.96
N PHE A 36 -3.86 2.83 17.16
CA PHE A 36 -2.47 2.66 17.56
C PHE A 36 -2.13 1.19 17.77
N HIS A 37 -3.01 0.45 18.46
CA HIS A 37 -2.81 -0.97 18.70
C HIS A 37 -2.87 -1.76 17.40
N LEU A 38 -3.87 -1.48 16.55
CA LEU A 38 -3.99 -2.15 15.26
C LEU A 38 -2.78 -1.88 14.35
N ASN A 39 -2.30 -0.63 14.26
CA ASN A 39 -1.09 -0.34 13.49
C ASN A 39 0.14 -1.07 14.02
N ARG A 40 0.32 -1.15 15.34
CA ARG A 40 1.45 -1.87 15.93
C ARG A 40 1.38 -3.36 15.57
N MET A 41 0.24 -4.00 15.78
CA MET A 41 0.04 -5.41 15.42
C MET A 41 0.25 -5.66 13.92
N PHE A 42 -0.28 -4.76 13.08
CA PHE A 42 -0.12 -4.86 11.64
C PHE A 42 1.34 -4.70 11.22
N LEU A 43 2.06 -3.74 11.81
CA LEU A 43 3.49 -3.53 11.57
C LEU A 43 4.33 -4.75 11.99
N GLU A 44 4.05 -5.33 13.15
CA GLU A 44 4.73 -6.53 13.65
C GLU A 44 4.47 -7.75 12.75
N CYS A 45 3.28 -7.86 12.16
CA CYS A 45 2.89 -9.00 11.35
C CYS A 45 3.24 -8.85 9.86
N VAL A 46 3.14 -7.65 9.31
CA VAL A 46 3.24 -7.34 7.86
C VAL A 46 4.56 -6.63 7.52
N GLY A 47 5.24 -6.04 8.50
CA GLY A 47 6.51 -5.33 8.31
C GLY A 47 6.37 -3.88 7.83
N CYS A 48 5.15 -3.36 7.67
CA CYS A 48 4.89 -1.95 7.38
C CYS A 48 3.60 -1.48 8.05
N THR A 49 3.39 -0.16 8.16
CA THR A 49 2.13 0.38 8.71
C THR A 49 0.97 0.21 7.74
N ILE A 50 -0.26 0.27 8.25
CA ILE A 50 -1.48 0.19 7.41
C ILE A 50 -1.48 1.28 6.34
N TYR A 51 -1.12 2.50 6.71
CA TYR A 51 -1.02 3.61 5.77
C TYR A 51 -0.05 3.30 4.62
N LYS A 52 1.13 2.77 4.95
CA LYS A 52 2.15 2.44 3.95
C LYS A 52 1.69 1.29 3.05
N TYR A 53 1.04 0.28 3.63
CA TYR A 53 0.45 -0.84 2.91
C TYR A 53 -0.56 -0.34 1.85
N ILE A 54 -1.56 0.45 2.28
CA ILE A 54 -2.58 1.03 1.39
C ILE A 54 -1.93 1.82 0.26
N GLN A 55 -0.97 2.69 0.59
CA GLN A 55 -0.27 3.51 -0.40
C GLN A 55 0.45 2.66 -1.46
N MET A 56 1.20 1.63 -1.05
CA MET A 56 1.95 0.78 -1.99
C MET A 56 1.02 -0.07 -2.87
N ARG A 57 -0.08 -0.57 -2.30
CA ARG A 57 -1.12 -1.30 -3.05
C ARG A 57 -1.80 -0.41 -4.08
N ARG A 58 -2.23 0.79 -3.71
CA ARG A 58 -2.84 1.76 -4.63
C ARG A 58 -1.90 2.16 -5.78
N LEU A 59 -0.63 2.42 -5.48
CA LEU A 59 0.36 2.71 -6.52
C LEU A 59 0.59 1.52 -7.46
N THR A 60 0.47 0.29 -6.95
CA THR A 60 0.60 -0.94 -7.75
C THR A 60 -0.59 -1.17 -8.67
N VAL A 61 -1.81 -0.91 -8.20
CA VAL A 61 -3.01 -0.91 -9.04
C VAL A 61 -2.98 0.25 -10.06
N ALA A 62 -2.47 1.42 -9.66
CA ALA A 62 -2.29 2.54 -10.58
C ALA A 62 -1.29 2.22 -11.71
N ALA A 63 -0.21 1.50 -11.42
CA ALA A 63 0.75 1.05 -12.43
C ALA A 63 0.11 0.11 -13.45
N GLU A 64 -0.79 -0.78 -13.01
CA GLU A 64 -1.58 -1.65 -13.88
C GLU A 64 -2.46 -0.81 -14.83
N LYS A 65 -3.20 0.16 -14.27
CA LYS A 65 -4.05 1.08 -15.04
C LYS A 65 -3.24 1.94 -16.02
N LEU A 66 -2.02 2.35 -15.67
CA LEU A 66 -1.15 3.15 -16.53
C LEU A 66 -0.75 2.39 -17.79
N VAL A 67 -0.52 1.08 -17.68
CA VAL A 67 -0.08 0.20 -18.77
C VAL A 67 -1.26 -0.30 -19.60
N TYR A 68 -2.32 -0.80 -18.97
CA TYR A 68 -3.40 -1.47 -19.68
C TYR A 68 -4.56 -0.55 -20.11
N THR A 69 -4.52 0.73 -19.75
CA THR A 69 -5.59 1.68 -20.12
C THR A 69 -5.03 2.97 -20.69
N LYS A 70 -5.87 3.70 -21.43
CA LYS A 70 -5.58 5.05 -21.94
C LYS A 70 -6.05 6.17 -21.00
N LYS A 71 -6.47 5.83 -19.77
CA LYS A 71 -7.03 6.81 -18.82
C LYS A 71 -6.01 7.93 -18.51
N PRO A 72 -6.42 9.21 -18.43
CA PRO A 72 -5.54 10.30 -18.03
C PRO A 72 -4.82 10.02 -16.69
N VAL A 73 -3.58 10.50 -16.56
CA VAL A 73 -2.78 10.29 -15.33
C VAL A 73 -3.46 10.94 -14.12
N ILE A 74 -4.08 12.10 -14.31
CA ILE A 74 -4.85 12.80 -13.28
C ILE A 74 -6.01 11.94 -12.74
N ASP A 75 -6.75 11.25 -13.62
CA ASP A 75 -7.87 10.40 -13.20
C ASP A 75 -7.37 9.17 -12.43
N ILE A 76 -6.26 8.56 -12.89
CA ILE A 76 -5.62 7.45 -12.17
C ILE A 76 -5.11 7.91 -10.80
N ALA A 77 -4.59 9.14 -10.69
CA ALA A 77 -4.16 9.72 -9.42
C ALA A 77 -5.35 9.87 -8.45
N TYR A 78 -6.50 10.36 -8.92
CA TYR A 78 -7.71 10.48 -8.10
C TYR A 78 -8.25 9.12 -7.65
N GLU A 79 -8.26 8.11 -8.52
CA GLU A 79 -8.63 6.74 -8.14
C GLU A 79 -7.67 6.13 -7.12
N ALA A 80 -6.38 6.45 -7.22
CA ALA A 80 -5.38 6.12 -6.22
C ALA A 80 -5.48 6.99 -4.95
N ASN A 81 -6.54 7.80 -4.81
CA ASN A 81 -6.82 8.68 -3.66
C ASN A 81 -5.71 9.72 -3.39
N TYR A 82 -5.12 10.28 -4.45
CA TYR A 82 -4.26 11.45 -4.36
C TYR A 82 -5.07 12.72 -4.68
N SER A 83 -4.83 13.80 -3.93
CA SER A 83 -5.51 15.07 -4.14
C SER A 83 -5.01 15.84 -5.37
N SER A 84 -3.84 15.46 -5.92
CA SER A 84 -3.24 16.11 -7.08
C SER A 84 -2.37 15.14 -7.89
N GLN A 85 -2.15 15.45 -9.17
CA GLN A 85 -1.27 14.65 -10.04
C GLN A 85 0.20 14.73 -9.59
N GLU A 86 0.63 15.85 -9.04
CA GLU A 86 2.02 16.08 -8.59
C GLU A 86 2.35 15.19 -7.41
N SER A 87 1.46 15.13 -6.42
CA SER A 87 1.63 14.27 -5.24
C SER A 87 1.66 12.79 -5.61
N PHE A 88 0.79 12.37 -6.54
CA PHE A 88 0.83 11.04 -7.13
C PHE A 88 2.13 10.77 -7.88
N THR A 89 2.57 11.69 -8.75
CA THR A 89 3.79 11.54 -9.55
C THR A 89 5.02 11.39 -8.67
N PHE A 90 5.13 12.19 -7.60
CA PHE A 90 6.23 12.08 -6.63
C PHE A 90 6.25 10.71 -5.95
N ALA A 91 5.10 10.27 -5.44
CA ALA A 91 4.99 8.97 -4.77
C ALA A 91 5.22 7.78 -5.73
N PHE A 92 4.68 7.87 -6.94
CA PHE A 92 4.82 6.86 -7.98
C PHE A 92 6.28 6.73 -8.42
N ARG A 93 6.95 7.84 -8.71
CA ARG A 93 8.38 7.86 -9.07
C ARG A 93 9.24 7.27 -7.96
N ARG A 94 8.93 7.53 -6.69
CA ARG A 94 9.67 6.95 -5.56
C ARG A 94 9.57 5.42 -5.50
N LEU A 95 8.46 4.84 -5.95
CA LEU A 95 8.24 3.38 -5.93
C LEU A 95 8.73 2.70 -7.22
N TYR A 96 8.51 3.33 -8.37
CA TYR A 96 8.75 2.74 -9.70
C TYR A 96 10.03 3.23 -10.37
N GLY A 97 10.68 4.26 -9.84
CA GLY A 97 11.87 4.90 -10.43
C GLY A 97 11.56 5.93 -11.53
N HIS A 98 10.37 5.84 -12.14
CA HIS A 98 9.96 6.67 -13.27
C HIS A 98 8.65 7.43 -12.97
N PRO A 99 8.47 8.65 -13.53
CA PRO A 99 7.17 9.31 -13.56
C PRO A 99 6.10 8.46 -14.27
N PRO A 100 4.79 8.65 -13.97
CA PRO A 100 3.70 7.88 -14.54
C PRO A 100 3.65 7.86 -16.08
N GLN A 101 3.92 9.00 -16.72
CA GLN A 101 3.90 9.10 -18.19
C GLN A 101 5.03 8.30 -18.85
N GLU A 102 6.24 8.37 -18.30
CA GLU A 102 7.37 7.57 -18.75
C GLU A 102 7.10 6.07 -18.53
N TYR A 103 6.57 5.72 -17.35
CA TYR A 103 6.22 4.33 -17.03
C TYR A 103 5.18 3.76 -18.01
N ARG A 104 4.18 4.55 -18.41
CA ARG A 104 3.22 4.18 -19.46
C ARG A 104 3.91 3.93 -20.81
N ALA A 105 4.88 4.75 -21.18
CA ALA A 105 5.58 4.59 -22.45
C ALA A 105 6.44 3.32 -22.50
N ILE A 106 6.97 2.86 -21.36
CA ILE A 106 7.66 1.56 -21.25
C ILE A 106 6.69 0.41 -21.57
N ASN A 107 5.40 0.56 -21.26
CA ASN A 107 4.34 -0.40 -21.56
C ASN A 107 4.59 -1.82 -21.01
N VAL A 108 5.29 -1.90 -19.87
CA VAL A 108 5.54 -3.16 -19.15
C VAL A 108 5.04 -3.01 -17.72
N TYR A 109 4.02 -3.79 -17.36
CA TYR A 109 3.50 -3.83 -16.00
C TYR A 109 4.40 -4.68 -15.10
N THR A 110 4.87 -4.09 -14.01
CA THR A 110 5.76 -4.74 -13.04
C THR A 110 5.24 -4.50 -11.63
N PRO A 111 4.49 -5.42 -11.01
CA PRO A 111 3.92 -5.21 -9.68
C PRO A 111 5.02 -5.06 -8.62
N LYS A 112 5.13 -3.87 -8.01
CA LYS A 112 6.11 -3.62 -6.93
C LYS A 112 5.65 -4.09 -5.57
N PHE A 113 4.33 -4.19 -5.34
CA PHE A 113 3.80 -4.61 -4.05
C PHE A 113 2.54 -5.47 -4.23
N HIS A 114 2.69 -6.76 -3.97
CA HIS A 114 1.62 -7.74 -4.08
C HIS A 114 0.67 -7.66 -2.88
N LYS A 115 -0.57 -8.15 -3.06
CA LYS A 115 -1.47 -8.38 -1.92
C LYS A 115 -0.75 -9.27 -0.91
N PHE A 116 -0.76 -8.88 0.36
CA PHE A 116 -0.16 -9.69 1.40
C PHE A 116 -1.04 -10.90 1.68
N GLU A 117 -0.48 -12.10 1.58
CA GLU A 117 -1.17 -13.35 1.87
C GLU A 117 -0.63 -13.96 3.16
N LEU A 118 -1.48 -14.01 4.18
CA LEU A 118 -1.20 -14.79 5.39
C LEU A 118 -1.44 -16.27 5.08
N LYS A 119 -0.41 -16.99 4.61
CA LYS A 119 -0.42 -18.45 4.56
C LYS A 119 -0.08 -19.02 5.95
N GLY A 120 -0.91 -19.97 6.41
CA GLY A 120 -0.84 -20.55 7.74
C GLY A 120 0.56 -21.03 8.08
N ASN A 121 1.02 -20.65 9.28
CA ASN A 121 2.29 -21.04 9.90
C ASN A 121 3.52 -20.89 9.00
N LEU A 122 3.84 -19.67 8.54
CA LEU A 122 5.23 -19.29 8.29
C LEU A 122 5.36 -17.76 8.25
N ILE A 123 6.01 -17.20 9.26
CA ILE A 123 6.50 -15.82 9.26
C ILE A 123 7.74 -15.81 8.35
N MET A 124 7.55 -15.93 7.05
CA MET A 124 8.67 -15.97 6.10
C MET A 124 8.68 -14.70 5.25
N PHE A 125 9.78 -13.96 5.46
CA PHE A 125 10.29 -12.79 4.74
C PHE A 125 9.66 -11.42 5.03
N TYR A 126 9.84 -10.93 6.27
CA TYR A 126 10.30 -9.56 6.43
C TYR A 126 11.22 -9.41 7.65
N LYS A 127 12.53 -9.55 7.42
CA LYS A 127 13.56 -9.03 8.32
C LYS A 127 13.79 -7.58 7.85
N PRO A 128 13.49 -6.53 8.63
CA PRO A 128 13.86 -5.18 8.25
C PRO A 128 15.38 -5.06 8.35
N ALA A 129 16.08 -5.33 7.25
CA ALA A 129 17.43 -4.82 7.04
C ALA A 129 17.33 -3.36 6.59
N VAL A 130 16.78 -2.51 7.45
CA VAL A 130 17.02 -1.06 7.40
C VAL A 130 17.11 -0.61 8.84
N LYS A 131 18.34 -0.58 9.38
CA LYS A 131 18.67 0.39 10.42
C LYS A 131 18.36 1.76 9.79
N CYS A 132 17.29 2.40 10.22
CA CYS A 132 17.27 3.86 10.18
C CYS A 132 18.33 4.32 11.17
N GLU A 133 19.57 4.37 10.71
CA GLU A 133 20.54 5.32 11.22
C GLU A 133 19.95 6.70 10.95
N VAL A 134 19.24 7.22 11.94
CA VAL A 134 19.04 8.65 12.08
C VAL A 134 20.41 9.16 12.54
N ILE A 135 21.28 9.46 11.59
CA ILE A 135 22.50 10.22 11.83
C ILE A 135 22.41 11.50 10.99
N ALA A 136 22.13 12.57 11.75
CA ALA A 136 22.54 13.97 11.60
C ALA A 136 22.63 14.62 10.21
N ALA A 137 21.90 15.73 10.08
CA ALA A 137 22.53 17.07 10.08
C ALA A 137 21.60 18.05 10.82
#